data_AF-A0A5F5PHA1-F1
#
_entry.id   AF-A0A5F5PHA1-F1
#
_cell.length_a   1.000
_cell.length_b   1.000
_cell.length_c   1.000
_cell.angle_alpha   90.00
_cell.angle_beta   90.00
_cell.angle_gamma   90.00
#
_symmetry.space_group_name_H-M   'P 1'
#
loop_
_entity.id
_entity.type
_entity.pdbx_description
1 polymer ?
#
loop_
_entity_poly.entity_id
_entity_poly.type
_entity_poly.pdbx_seq_one_letter_code
_entity_poly.pdbx_strand_id
1 'polypeptide(L)'
;MGGPVREPALSVALWLSWGAALGAVACAMALLTQQTELQTLRREVTRLQRTGGPSEKGEGYPWLSLREQILEDSQHQDSACWGKSPEALEARENGERSRRRRAVLTHKQKKKHSVLHLVPINITSKEDSDVTEVMWQPALRRGRGLEAQGYVVRVWDAGVYLLYSQVLFHDVTFTMGQVVSREGQGRQETLFRCIRSMPSNPDWAYNSCYSAGVFHLHQGDILSVLIPRARAKLSLSPHGTFLGFVKL
;
A
#
# COMPACT_ATOMS: atom_id res chain seq x y z
N MET A 1 -82.47 24.31 -4.33
CA MET A 1 -81.71 23.21 -4.96
C MET A 1 -80.51 23.82 -5.68
N GLY A 2 -79.30 23.29 -5.44
CA GLY A 2 -78.09 23.60 -6.23
C GLY A 2 -77.07 24.50 -5.54
N GLY A 3 -76.39 24.01 -4.51
CA GLY A 3 -75.11 24.59 -4.06
C GLY A 3 -73.96 24.09 -4.95
N PRO A 4 -72.96 24.92 -5.31
CA PRO A 4 -71.82 24.44 -6.06
C PRO A 4 -70.87 23.68 -5.13
N VAL A 5 -70.80 22.37 -5.33
CA VAL A 5 -69.76 21.49 -4.77
C VAL A 5 -68.42 21.91 -5.37
N ARG A 6 -67.58 22.58 -4.58
CA ARG A 6 -66.23 22.98 -4.99
C ARG A 6 -65.24 21.90 -4.55
N GLU A 7 -64.50 21.40 -5.53
CA GLU A 7 -63.88 20.07 -5.58
C GLU A 7 -62.63 19.93 -4.68
N PRO A 8 -62.54 18.89 -3.83
CA PRO A 8 -61.33 18.57 -3.06
C PRO A 8 -60.15 18.13 -3.95
N ALA A 9 -60.41 17.75 -5.21
CA ALA A 9 -59.40 17.30 -6.16
C ALA A 9 -58.40 18.38 -6.59
N LEU A 10 -58.84 19.65 -6.69
CA LEU A 10 -57.97 20.76 -7.10
C LEU A 10 -56.90 21.09 -6.05
N SER A 11 -57.25 20.97 -4.76
CA SER A 11 -56.32 21.19 -3.66
C SER A 11 -55.23 20.12 -3.64
N VAL A 12 -55.60 18.84 -3.76
CA VAL A 12 -54.64 17.72 -3.78
C VAL A 12 -53.70 17.79 -4.99
N ALA A 13 -54.22 18.17 -6.17
CA ALA A 13 -53.40 18.34 -7.37
C ALA A 13 -52.36 19.47 -7.22
N LEU A 14 -52.71 20.57 -6.53
CA LEU A 14 -51.79 21.66 -6.23
C LEU A 14 -50.66 21.23 -5.27
N TRP A 15 -50.99 20.46 -4.23
CA TRP A 15 -49.99 19.92 -3.29
C TRP A 15 -49.03 18.93 -3.95
N LEU A 16 -49.55 18.03 -4.80
CA LEU A 16 -48.72 17.07 -5.53
C LEU A 16 -47.82 17.75 -6.58
N SER A 17 -48.31 18.81 -7.24
CA SER A 17 -47.53 19.61 -8.18
C SER A 17 -46.35 20.31 -7.51
N TRP A 18 -46.56 20.91 -6.34
CA TRP A 18 -45.48 21.55 -5.57
C TRP A 18 -44.48 20.53 -5.03
N GLY A 19 -44.92 19.36 -4.59
CA GLY A 19 -44.03 18.26 -4.20
C GLY A 19 -43.13 17.77 -5.34
N ALA A 20 -43.69 17.61 -6.54
CA ALA A 20 -42.93 17.23 -7.73
C ALA A 20 -41.92 18.31 -8.15
N ALA A 21 -42.32 19.59 -8.10
CA ALA A 21 -41.44 20.71 -8.41
C ALA A 21 -40.25 20.81 -7.43
N LEU A 22 -40.50 20.66 -6.12
CA LEU A 22 -39.44 20.65 -5.11
C LEU A 22 -38.50 19.46 -5.27
N GLY A 23 -39.03 18.27 -5.58
CA GLY A 23 -38.23 17.09 -5.89
C GLY A 23 -37.34 17.28 -7.12
N ALA A 24 -37.87 17.89 -8.19
CA ALA A 24 -37.11 18.19 -9.39
C ALA A 24 -35.97 19.20 -9.13
N VAL A 25 -36.23 20.23 -8.32
CA VAL A 25 -35.21 21.22 -7.92
C VAL A 25 -34.12 20.56 -7.06
N ALA A 26 -34.49 19.71 -6.10
CA ALA A 26 -33.52 18.99 -5.28
C ALA A 26 -32.62 18.06 -6.13
N CYS A 27 -33.21 17.34 -7.09
CA CYS A 27 -32.46 16.54 -8.07
C CYS A 27 -31.54 17.39 -8.94
N ALA A 28 -32.00 18.55 -9.44
CA ALA A 28 -31.17 19.44 -10.23
C ALA A 28 -29.97 19.98 -9.43
N MET A 29 -30.18 20.34 -8.16
CA MET A 29 -29.10 20.78 -7.27
C MET A 29 -28.09 19.66 -7.00
N ALA A 30 -28.55 18.43 -6.77
CA ALA A 30 -27.66 17.26 -6.59
C ALA A 30 -26.85 16.95 -7.86
N LEU A 31 -27.46 17.10 -9.05
CA LEU A 31 -26.74 16.93 -10.31
C LEU A 31 -25.69 18.05 -10.52
N LEU A 32 -26.00 19.29 -10.13
CA LEU A 32 -25.05 20.40 -10.20
C LEU A 32 -23.87 20.22 -9.24
N THR A 33 -24.10 19.74 -8.01
CA THR A 33 -22.99 19.44 -7.08
C THR A 33 -22.14 18.27 -7.59
N GLN A 34 -22.75 17.25 -8.19
CA GLN A 34 -22.00 16.17 -8.82
C GLN A 34 -21.18 16.65 -10.03
N GLN A 35 -21.71 17.58 -10.82
CA GLN A 35 -21.01 18.17 -11.97
C GLN A 35 -19.76 18.96 -11.54
N THR A 36 -19.82 19.72 -10.44
CA THR A 36 -18.68 20.50 -9.96
C THR A 36 -17.55 19.62 -9.41
N GLU A 37 -17.90 18.54 -8.70
CA GLU A 37 -16.91 17.56 -8.24
C GLU A 37 -16.23 16.84 -9.41
N LEU A 38 -17.00 16.43 -10.43
CA LEU A 38 -16.45 15.81 -11.64
C LEU A 38 -15.50 16.75 -12.40
N GLN A 39 -15.81 18.05 -12.47
CA GLN A 39 -14.90 19.03 -13.08
C GLN A 39 -13.62 19.21 -12.26
N THR A 40 -13.72 19.19 -10.94
CA THR A 40 -12.58 19.32 -10.03
C THR A 40 -11.67 18.10 -10.14
N LEU A 41 -12.24 16.90 -10.07
CA LEU A 41 -11.53 15.63 -10.26
C LEU A 41 -10.88 15.55 -11.65
N ARG A 42 -11.57 15.98 -12.71
CA ARG A 42 -10.96 16.02 -14.06
C ARG A 42 -9.76 16.96 -14.11
N ARG A 43 -9.82 18.14 -13.48
CA ARG A 43 -8.69 19.08 -13.38
C ARG A 43 -7.54 18.49 -12.57
N GLU A 44 -7.83 17.79 -11.48
CA GLU A 44 -6.81 17.11 -10.68
C GLU A 44 -6.15 15.96 -11.45
N VAL A 45 -6.92 15.16 -12.19
CA VAL A 45 -6.39 14.10 -13.06
C VAL A 45 -5.54 14.70 -14.19
N THR A 46 -5.96 15.80 -14.83
CA THR A 46 -5.12 16.45 -15.86
C THR A 46 -3.85 17.06 -15.27
N ARG A 47 -3.91 17.59 -14.04
CA ARG A 47 -2.74 18.10 -13.33
C ARG A 47 -1.80 16.96 -12.98
N LEU A 48 -2.32 15.85 -12.46
CA LEU A 48 -1.56 14.65 -12.12
C LEU A 48 -0.95 13.98 -13.35
N GLN A 49 -1.67 13.90 -14.47
CA GLN A 49 -1.17 13.43 -15.76
C GLN A 49 -0.10 14.37 -16.34
N ARG A 50 -0.20 15.69 -16.14
CA ARG A 50 0.90 16.61 -16.52
C ARG A 50 2.13 16.45 -15.64
N THR A 51 1.96 16.23 -14.33
CA THR A 51 3.09 15.95 -13.43
C THR A 51 3.62 14.52 -13.55
N GLY A 52 2.86 13.62 -14.17
CA GLY A 52 3.19 12.20 -14.35
C GLY A 52 3.17 11.75 -15.82
N GLY A 53 3.52 12.64 -16.76
CA GLY A 53 3.61 12.32 -18.19
C GLY A 53 4.61 11.18 -18.47
N PRO A 54 4.42 10.47 -19.60
CA PRO A 54 4.88 9.10 -19.82
C PRO A 54 6.40 8.96 -19.73
N SER A 55 6.85 8.07 -18.83
CA SER A 55 8.21 7.56 -18.80
C SER A 55 8.42 6.57 -19.95
N GLU A 56 8.49 7.09 -21.17
CA GLU A 56 9.06 6.40 -22.33
C GLU A 56 10.37 7.10 -22.70
N LYS A 57 11.45 6.77 -21.99
CA LYS A 57 12.82 6.99 -22.45
C LYS A 57 13.72 5.90 -21.89
N GLY A 58 14.04 4.95 -22.77
CA GLY A 58 15.25 4.15 -22.83
C GLY A 58 15.87 3.68 -21.52
N GLU A 59 15.77 2.38 -21.26
CA GLU A 59 16.70 1.66 -20.41
C GLU A 59 18.12 1.71 -21.01
N GLY A 60 18.81 2.82 -20.74
CA GLY A 60 20.25 2.99 -20.86
C GLY A 60 20.82 3.17 -19.45
N TYR A 61 21.55 2.16 -18.99
CA TYR A 61 22.08 2.00 -17.64
C TYR A 61 22.91 3.20 -17.13
N PRO A 62 22.55 3.87 -16.03
CA PRO A 62 23.33 5.00 -15.47
C PRO A 62 24.57 4.60 -14.65
N TRP A 63 24.91 3.31 -14.57
CA TRP A 63 25.97 2.81 -13.66
C TRP A 63 27.31 2.52 -14.34
N LEU A 64 27.42 2.65 -15.66
CA LEU A 64 28.66 2.35 -16.39
C LEU A 64 29.61 3.56 -16.51
N SER A 65 29.13 4.81 -16.55
CA SER A 65 30.03 5.98 -16.72
C SER A 65 30.78 6.38 -15.44
N LEU A 66 30.31 5.97 -14.26
CA LEU A 66 30.97 6.31 -12.99
C LEU A 66 32.24 5.48 -12.75
N ARG A 67 32.39 4.35 -13.46
CA ARG A 67 33.55 3.45 -13.29
C ARG A 67 34.73 3.82 -14.19
N GLU A 68 34.48 4.46 -15.32
CA GLU A 68 35.52 4.94 -16.23
C GLU A 68 36.10 6.31 -15.79
N GLN A 69 35.37 7.07 -14.98
CA GLN A 69 35.81 8.38 -14.50
C GLN A 69 36.74 8.33 -13.27
N ILE A 70 36.90 7.16 -12.64
CA ILE A 70 37.73 6.97 -11.43
C ILE A 70 39.10 6.36 -11.79
N LEU A 71 39.32 5.90 -13.03
CA LEU A 71 40.57 5.25 -13.44
C LEU A 71 41.51 6.11 -14.31
N GLU A 72 41.13 7.35 -14.64
CA GLU A 72 41.96 8.26 -15.47
C GLU A 72 42.45 9.54 -14.74
N ASP A 73 42.31 9.62 -13.42
CA ASP A 73 42.74 10.81 -12.65
C ASP A 73 44.15 10.68 -12.03
N SER A 74 44.99 9.81 -12.59
CA SER A 74 46.36 9.55 -12.12
C SER A 74 47.48 10.04 -13.05
N GLN A 75 47.18 10.91 -14.02
CA GLN A 75 48.21 11.48 -14.89
C GLN A 75 47.76 12.82 -15.49
N HIS A 76 48.09 13.92 -14.83
CA HIS A 76 48.72 15.11 -15.45
C HIS A 76 48.78 16.26 -14.43
N GLN A 77 49.94 16.33 -13.79
CA GLN A 77 50.50 17.52 -13.17
C GLN A 77 50.94 18.50 -14.29
N ASP A 78 50.81 19.80 -14.00
CA ASP A 78 51.37 20.99 -14.69
C ASP A 78 50.54 21.64 -15.82
N SER A 79 49.88 22.76 -15.49
CA SER A 79 50.08 24.07 -16.15
C SER A 79 49.24 25.17 -15.48
N ALA A 80 49.82 26.36 -15.41
CA ALA A 80 49.45 27.47 -14.55
C ALA A 80 48.31 28.38 -15.06
N CYS A 81 47.74 29.11 -14.09
CA CYS A 81 47.18 30.47 -14.20
C CYS A 81 45.91 30.72 -15.04
N TRP A 82 44.76 30.81 -14.36
CA TRP A 82 43.81 31.91 -14.57
C TRP A 82 43.35 32.45 -13.20
N GLY A 83 43.45 33.78 -13.03
CA GLY A 83 43.24 34.49 -11.78
C GLY A 83 41.87 34.25 -11.16
N LYS A 84 41.86 33.84 -9.88
CA LYS A 84 40.63 33.73 -9.09
C LYS A 84 40.17 35.14 -8.71
N SER A 85 39.10 35.61 -9.35
CA SER A 85 38.41 36.84 -8.92
C SER A 85 37.97 36.71 -7.45
N PRO A 86 38.20 37.72 -6.59
CA PRO A 86 37.80 37.70 -5.18
C PRO A 86 36.29 37.43 -4.99
N GLU A 87 35.44 37.92 -5.89
CA GLU A 87 33.98 37.74 -5.84
C GLU A 87 33.54 36.28 -6.05
N ALA A 88 34.26 35.52 -6.88
CA ALA A 88 33.95 34.11 -7.12
C ALA A 88 34.27 33.23 -5.91
N LEU A 89 35.27 33.64 -5.12
CA LEU A 89 35.70 32.94 -3.91
C LEU A 89 34.70 33.18 -2.77
N GLU A 90 34.26 34.43 -2.58
CA GLU A 90 33.22 34.76 -1.59
C GLU A 90 31.85 34.17 -1.95
N ALA A 91 31.47 34.14 -3.24
CA ALA A 91 30.23 33.51 -3.68
C ALA A 91 30.22 31.99 -3.41
N ARG A 92 31.37 31.32 -3.58
CA ARG A 92 31.54 29.90 -3.26
C ARG A 92 31.48 29.66 -1.75
N GLU A 93 32.15 30.49 -0.95
CA GLU A 93 32.19 30.34 0.50
C GLU A 93 30.81 30.64 1.14
N ASN A 94 30.09 31.65 0.62
CA ASN A 94 28.71 31.94 1.01
C ASN A 94 27.75 30.84 0.54
N GLY A 95 27.97 30.27 -0.65
CA GLY A 95 27.25 29.10 -1.14
C GLY A 95 27.46 27.88 -0.26
N GLU A 96 28.69 27.61 0.17
CA GLU A 96 29.07 26.53 1.08
C GLU A 96 28.51 26.75 2.49
N ARG A 97 28.54 27.98 3.03
CA ARG A 97 27.89 28.37 4.29
C ARG A 97 26.37 28.22 4.23
N SER A 98 25.76 28.61 3.11
CA SER A 98 24.31 28.47 2.88
C SER A 98 23.90 27.01 2.75
N ARG A 99 24.72 26.18 2.08
CA ARG A 99 24.54 24.72 2.00
C ARG A 99 24.73 24.06 3.36
N ARG A 100 25.73 24.47 4.17
CA ARG A 100 25.90 24.02 5.56
C ARG A 100 24.70 24.39 6.44
N ARG A 101 24.20 25.63 6.36
CA ARG A 101 23.02 26.07 7.11
C ARG A 101 21.75 25.30 6.70
N ARG A 102 21.59 24.98 5.41
CA ARG A 102 20.50 24.11 4.91
C ARG A 102 20.66 22.64 5.31
N ALA A 103 21.89 22.11 5.35
CA ALA A 103 22.17 20.75 5.80
C ALA A 103 21.91 20.57 7.31
N VAL A 104 22.17 21.61 8.11
CA VAL A 104 21.90 21.58 9.57
C VAL A 104 20.40 21.62 9.87
N LEU A 105 19.58 22.31 9.05
CA LEU A 105 18.12 22.35 9.21
C LEU A 105 17.37 21.12 8.64
N THR A 106 18.04 20.30 7.83
CA THR A 106 17.46 19.09 7.22
C THR A 106 17.88 17.79 7.89
N HIS A 107 18.54 17.86 9.05
CA HIS A 107 18.63 16.74 9.98
C HIS A 107 17.33 16.56 10.77
N LYS A 108 16.16 16.69 10.13
CA LYS A 108 14.96 16.00 10.63
C LYS A 108 15.34 14.53 10.62
N GLN A 109 15.63 13.96 11.79
CA GLN A 109 15.83 12.52 11.93
C GLN A 109 14.67 11.84 11.20
N LYS A 110 14.93 11.26 10.01
CA LYS A 110 13.94 10.45 9.32
C LYS A 110 13.63 9.33 10.30
N LYS A 111 12.47 9.39 10.96
CA LYS A 111 12.03 8.34 11.89
C LYS A 111 12.10 7.04 11.09
N LYS A 112 12.99 6.14 11.49
CA LYS A 112 13.14 4.84 10.83
C LYS A 112 11.90 4.02 11.19
N HIS A 113 11.09 3.65 10.20
CA HIS A 113 9.91 2.82 10.42
C HIS A 113 10.30 1.46 11.01
N SER A 114 9.53 0.94 11.96
CA SER A 114 9.69 -0.45 12.42
C SER A 114 9.26 -1.39 11.29
N VAL A 115 10.06 -2.42 10.99
CA VAL A 115 9.81 -3.36 9.89
C VAL A 115 10.05 -4.78 10.36
N LEU A 116 9.19 -5.70 9.96
CA LEU A 116 9.38 -7.14 10.13
C LEU A 116 9.00 -7.83 8.81
N HIS A 117 9.92 -8.59 8.23
CA HIS A 117 9.67 -9.45 7.07
C HIS A 117 9.97 -10.88 7.47
N LEU A 118 9.03 -11.77 7.18
CA LEU A 118 9.01 -13.15 7.60
C LEU A 118 8.94 -14.07 6.38
N VAL A 119 9.65 -15.18 6.47
CA VAL A 119 9.68 -16.24 5.47
C VAL A 119 9.27 -17.57 6.14
N PRO A 120 8.71 -18.53 5.39
CA PRO A 120 8.27 -19.80 5.94
C PRO A 120 9.47 -20.69 6.32
N ILE A 121 9.30 -21.47 7.38
CA ILE A 121 10.22 -22.56 7.77
C ILE A 121 9.55 -23.92 7.56
N ASN A 122 8.29 -24.01 7.97
CA ASN A 122 7.53 -25.26 7.97
C ASN A 122 6.03 -24.95 7.77
N ILE A 123 5.28 -25.98 7.40
CA ILE A 123 3.82 -25.96 7.33
C ILE A 123 3.24 -27.10 8.16
N THR A 124 2.11 -26.86 8.80
CA THR A 124 1.38 -27.89 9.53
C THR A 124 -0.09 -27.84 9.21
N SER A 125 -0.69 -29.01 9.04
CA SER A 125 -2.14 -29.19 8.93
C SER A 125 -2.54 -30.17 10.03
N LYS A 126 -3.45 -29.78 10.93
CA LYS A 126 -4.00 -30.73 11.90
C LYS A 126 -4.98 -31.64 11.17
N GLU A 127 -5.02 -32.93 11.50
CA GLU A 127 -5.85 -33.91 10.80
C GLU A 127 -7.35 -33.62 10.92
N ASP A 128 -7.78 -33.09 12.07
CA ASP A 128 -9.18 -32.76 12.34
C ASP A 128 -9.59 -31.35 11.91
N SER A 129 -8.72 -30.60 11.22
CA SER A 129 -9.01 -29.22 10.80
C SER A 129 -8.75 -29.01 9.32
N ASP A 130 -9.69 -28.35 8.63
CA ASP A 130 -9.55 -27.88 7.25
C ASP A 130 -8.64 -26.63 7.15
N VAL A 131 -7.51 -26.64 7.86
CA VAL A 131 -6.60 -25.50 7.97
C VAL A 131 -5.14 -25.96 7.88
N THR A 132 -4.38 -25.25 7.06
CA THR A 132 -2.91 -25.32 7.03
C THR A 132 -2.32 -24.01 7.53
N GLU A 133 -1.38 -24.10 8.46
CA GLU A 133 -0.68 -22.99 9.09
C GLU A 133 0.79 -22.96 8.62
N VAL A 134 1.37 -21.77 8.58
CA VAL A 134 2.76 -21.54 8.20
C VAL A 134 3.56 -21.12 9.42
N MET A 135 4.66 -21.80 9.71
CA MET A 135 5.62 -21.39 10.73
C MET A 135 6.59 -20.36 10.15
N TRP A 136 6.76 -19.24 10.84
CA TRP A 136 7.48 -18.07 10.34
C TRP A 136 8.83 -17.86 11.03
N GLN A 137 9.85 -17.45 10.27
CA GLN A 137 11.09 -16.88 10.81
C GLN A 137 11.34 -15.46 10.29
N PRO A 138 11.96 -14.58 11.09
CA PRO A 138 12.41 -13.28 10.62
C PRO A 138 13.54 -13.37 9.60
N ALA A 139 13.32 -12.83 8.40
CA ALA A 139 14.36 -12.57 7.40
C ALA A 139 14.88 -11.13 7.45
N LEU A 140 14.04 -10.18 7.87
CA LEU A 140 14.43 -8.79 8.15
C LEU A 140 13.69 -8.30 9.40
N ARG A 141 14.41 -7.72 10.35
CA ARG A 141 13.83 -7.13 11.56
C ARG A 141 14.47 -5.79 11.87
N ARG A 142 13.64 -4.76 12.06
CA ARG A 142 14.04 -3.43 12.55
C ARG A 142 13.00 -2.94 13.55
N GLY A 143 13.41 -2.64 14.78
CA GLY A 143 12.51 -2.30 15.88
C GLY A 143 12.06 -3.51 16.70
N ARG A 144 11.23 -3.27 17.72
CA ARG A 144 10.80 -4.28 18.71
C ARG A 144 9.28 -4.46 18.82
N GLY A 145 8.49 -3.69 18.08
CA GLY A 145 7.02 -3.68 18.21
C GLY A 145 6.30 -4.92 17.69
N LEU A 146 7.01 -5.85 17.03
CA LEU A 146 6.47 -7.09 16.48
C LEU A 146 7.44 -8.24 16.73
N GLU A 147 6.89 -9.43 16.92
CA GLU A 147 7.64 -10.66 17.15
C GLU A 147 6.93 -11.87 16.54
N ALA A 148 7.65 -12.67 15.77
CA ALA A 148 7.16 -13.96 15.28
C ALA A 148 7.30 -15.02 16.39
N GLN A 149 6.22 -15.75 16.66
CA GLN A 149 6.13 -16.80 17.67
C GLN A 149 5.57 -18.07 17.00
N GLY A 150 6.42 -18.78 16.25
CA GLY A 150 6.02 -19.97 15.50
C GLY A 150 5.03 -19.63 14.37
N TYR A 151 3.76 -20.00 14.54
CA TYR A 151 2.70 -19.82 13.52
C TYR A 151 2.03 -18.43 13.56
N VAL A 152 2.27 -17.67 14.63
CA VAL A 152 1.62 -16.37 14.85
C VAL A 152 2.63 -15.24 14.99
N VAL A 153 2.15 -14.00 14.87
CA VAL A 153 2.94 -12.79 15.12
C VAL A 153 2.27 -12.01 16.25
N ARG A 154 3.02 -11.74 17.32
CA ARG A 154 2.54 -10.96 18.47
C ARG A 154 2.89 -9.48 18.29
N VAL A 155 1.92 -8.62 18.60
CA VAL A 155 2.06 -7.17 18.57
C VAL A 155 2.42 -6.65 19.95
N TRP A 156 3.59 -6.02 20.06
CA TRP A 156 4.09 -5.42 21.30
C TRP A 156 3.86 -3.91 21.36
N ASP A 157 3.95 -3.22 20.21
CA ASP A 157 3.70 -1.78 20.14
C ASP A 157 2.43 -1.52 19.35
N ALA A 158 1.45 -0.86 19.96
CA ALA A 158 0.27 -0.39 19.25
C ALA A 158 0.64 0.62 18.14
N GLY A 159 -0.17 0.67 17.08
CA GLY A 159 -0.03 1.65 16.01
C GLY A 159 -0.65 1.21 14.70
N VAL A 160 -0.46 2.03 13.66
CA VAL A 160 -0.91 1.73 12.31
C VAL A 160 0.19 0.99 11.57
N TYR A 161 -0.15 -0.16 10.98
CA TYR A 161 0.79 -1.00 10.26
C TYR A 161 0.29 -1.27 8.84
N LEU A 162 1.19 -1.18 7.87
CA LEU A 162 1.03 -1.84 6.57
C LEU A 162 1.36 -3.32 6.74
N LEU A 163 0.41 -4.19 6.41
CA LEU A 163 0.55 -5.64 6.37
C LEU A 163 0.50 -6.10 4.93
N TYR A 164 1.37 -7.04 4.56
CA TYR A 164 1.35 -7.68 3.26
C TYR A 164 1.69 -9.16 3.38
N SER A 165 1.05 -10.00 2.58
CA SER A 165 1.24 -11.44 2.60
C SER A 165 1.17 -12.01 1.19
N GLN A 166 2.12 -12.89 0.86
CA GLN A 166 2.10 -13.70 -0.34
C GLN A 166 2.20 -15.18 0.02
N VAL A 167 1.45 -16.02 -0.67
CA VAL A 167 1.61 -17.48 -0.65
C VAL A 167 1.69 -17.97 -2.09
N LEU A 168 2.68 -18.79 -2.40
CA LEU A 168 2.81 -19.48 -3.69
C LEU A 168 2.23 -20.89 -3.57
N PHE A 169 1.10 -21.14 -4.24
CA PHE A 169 0.43 -22.42 -4.25
C PHE A 169 0.89 -23.30 -5.41
N HIS A 170 1.00 -24.60 -5.15
CA HIS A 170 1.13 -25.66 -6.15
C HIS A 170 0.09 -26.75 -5.88
N ASP A 171 -1.17 -26.41 -6.10
CA ASP A 171 -2.32 -27.20 -5.65
C ASP A 171 -3.43 -27.18 -6.72
N VAL A 172 -4.07 -28.32 -6.96
CA VAL A 172 -5.13 -28.48 -7.96
C VAL A 172 -6.54 -28.20 -7.40
N THR A 173 -6.64 -27.92 -6.09
CA THR A 173 -7.90 -27.53 -5.46
C THR A 173 -8.45 -26.27 -6.14
N PHE A 174 -9.71 -26.32 -6.60
CA PHE A 174 -10.33 -25.31 -7.46
C PHE A 174 -10.07 -23.86 -7.03
N THR A 175 -10.05 -23.60 -5.72
CA THR A 175 -9.63 -22.33 -5.14
C THR A 175 -8.69 -22.53 -3.96
N MET A 176 -7.59 -21.79 -4.03
CA MET A 176 -6.62 -21.63 -2.97
C MET A 176 -6.57 -20.18 -2.51
N GLY A 177 -6.00 -19.95 -1.34
CA GLY A 177 -5.96 -18.62 -0.76
C GLY A 177 -5.51 -18.63 0.68
N GLN A 178 -5.41 -17.43 1.23
CA GLN A 178 -5.06 -17.22 2.62
C GLN A 178 -5.98 -16.19 3.25
N VAL A 179 -6.17 -16.34 4.55
CA VAL A 179 -6.89 -15.42 5.42
C VAL A 179 -5.89 -14.89 6.44
N VAL A 180 -5.75 -13.58 6.50
CA VAL A 180 -4.97 -12.91 7.54
C VAL A 180 -5.95 -12.36 8.56
N SER A 181 -5.83 -12.82 9.81
CA SER A 181 -6.70 -12.40 10.90
C SER A 181 -5.90 -11.87 12.08
N ARG A 182 -6.55 -11.02 12.87
CA ARG A 182 -6.11 -10.65 14.20
C ARG A 182 -7.03 -11.25 15.25
N GLU A 183 -6.46 -11.60 16.38
CA GLU A 183 -7.16 -11.95 17.60
C GLU A 183 -6.70 -11.00 18.71
N GLY A 184 -7.65 -10.31 19.32
CA GLY A 184 -7.39 -9.34 20.38
C GLY A 184 -8.69 -8.98 21.09
N GLN A 185 -8.60 -8.62 22.37
CA GLN A 185 -9.77 -8.23 23.18
C GLN A 185 -10.91 -9.27 23.20
N GLY A 186 -10.57 -10.56 23.10
CA GLY A 186 -11.53 -11.67 23.08
C GLY A 186 -12.30 -11.82 21.77
N ARG A 187 -11.87 -11.16 20.68
CA ARG A 187 -12.51 -11.23 19.37
C ARG A 187 -11.49 -11.53 18.26
N GLN A 188 -11.89 -12.39 17.33
CA GLN A 188 -11.18 -12.60 16.08
C GLN A 188 -11.78 -11.74 14.96
N GLU A 189 -10.91 -11.12 14.16
CA GLU A 189 -11.30 -10.27 13.03
C GLU A 189 -10.42 -10.59 11.81
N THR A 190 -11.05 -10.79 10.65
CA THR A 190 -10.33 -10.93 9.38
C THR A 190 -9.90 -9.56 8.89
N LEU A 191 -8.59 -9.39 8.66
CA LEU A 191 -8.02 -8.15 8.14
C LEU A 191 -8.14 -8.11 6.61
N PHE A 192 -7.69 -9.18 5.94
CA PHE A 192 -7.83 -9.35 4.50
C PHE A 192 -7.76 -10.82 4.09
N ARG A 193 -8.21 -11.09 2.87
CA ARG A 193 -8.15 -12.40 2.23
C ARG A 193 -7.53 -12.27 0.84
N CYS A 194 -6.92 -13.35 0.38
CA CYS A 194 -6.55 -13.52 -1.03
C CYS A 194 -7.12 -14.85 -1.51
N ILE A 195 -7.72 -14.87 -2.71
CA ILE A 195 -8.31 -16.06 -3.31
C ILE A 195 -7.82 -16.14 -4.76
N ARG A 196 -7.40 -17.34 -5.18
CA ARG A 196 -7.03 -17.65 -6.55
C ARG A 196 -7.68 -18.95 -7.01
N SER A 197 -8.22 -18.91 -8.21
CA SER A 197 -8.60 -20.11 -8.94
C SER A 197 -7.35 -20.86 -9.37
N MET A 198 -7.36 -22.18 -9.23
CA MET A 198 -6.24 -23.04 -9.63
C MET A 198 -6.58 -23.87 -10.86
N PRO A 199 -5.61 -24.10 -11.75
CA PRO A 199 -5.68 -25.13 -12.77
C PRO A 199 -5.97 -26.53 -12.22
N SER A 200 -6.73 -27.33 -12.97
CA SER A 200 -6.98 -28.73 -12.62
C SER A 200 -5.80 -29.66 -12.92
N ASN A 201 -4.90 -29.27 -13.83
CA ASN A 201 -3.76 -30.11 -14.20
C ASN A 201 -2.55 -29.79 -13.28
N PRO A 202 -2.00 -30.79 -12.59
CA PRO A 202 -0.95 -30.61 -11.59
C PRO A 202 0.37 -30.05 -12.14
N ASP A 203 0.67 -30.22 -13.43
CA ASP A 203 1.95 -29.79 -14.03
C ASP A 203 2.07 -28.27 -14.11
N TRP A 204 0.94 -27.55 -14.10
CA TRP A 204 0.91 -26.09 -14.20
C TRP A 204 -0.03 -25.43 -13.19
N ALA A 205 -0.44 -26.16 -12.15
CA ALA A 205 -1.28 -25.65 -11.06
C ALA A 205 -0.51 -24.73 -10.08
N TYR A 206 0.14 -23.70 -10.61
CA TYR A 206 0.92 -22.72 -9.85
C TYR A 206 0.25 -21.35 -9.86
N ASN A 207 0.09 -20.74 -8.68
CA ASN A 207 -0.33 -19.35 -8.57
C ASN A 207 0.19 -18.71 -7.29
N SER A 208 0.69 -17.48 -7.40
CA SER A 208 0.93 -16.62 -6.24
C SER A 208 -0.34 -15.87 -5.86
N CYS A 209 -0.66 -15.82 -4.57
CA CYS A 209 -1.73 -15.01 -4.03
C CYS A 209 -1.16 -13.94 -3.11
N TYR A 210 -1.14 -12.68 -3.56
CA TYR A 210 -0.68 -11.53 -2.80
C TYR A 210 -1.85 -10.65 -2.38
N SER A 211 -1.85 -10.17 -1.13
CA SER A 211 -2.77 -9.13 -0.66
C SER A 211 -2.12 -8.32 0.46
N ALA A 212 -2.58 -7.09 0.65
CA ALA A 212 -2.04 -6.15 1.61
C ALA A 212 -3.10 -5.15 2.08
N GLY A 213 -2.86 -4.51 3.23
CA GLY A 213 -3.73 -3.47 3.76
C GLY A 213 -3.09 -2.73 4.93
N VAL A 214 -3.72 -1.64 5.35
CA VAL A 214 -3.26 -0.82 6.47
C VAL A 214 -4.25 -0.97 7.62
N PHE A 215 -3.76 -1.38 8.78
CA PHE A 215 -4.60 -1.71 9.94
C PHE A 215 -4.05 -1.09 11.22
N HIS A 216 -4.94 -0.66 12.11
CA HIS A 216 -4.57 -0.25 13.46
C HIS A 216 -4.50 -1.49 14.35
N LEU A 217 -3.29 -1.83 14.81
CA LEU A 217 -3.05 -2.98 15.69
C LEU A 217 -2.83 -2.52 17.13
N HIS A 218 -3.36 -3.28 18.08
CA HIS A 218 -3.22 -3.00 19.50
C HIS A 218 -2.12 -3.85 20.12
N GLN A 219 -1.57 -3.37 21.24
CA GLN A 219 -0.64 -4.16 22.04
C GLN A 219 -1.35 -5.42 22.56
N GLY A 220 -0.72 -6.57 22.39
CA GLY A 220 -1.26 -7.87 22.76
C GLY A 220 -2.04 -8.58 21.65
N ASP A 221 -2.31 -7.92 20.52
CA ASP A 221 -2.93 -8.57 19.36
C ASP A 221 -2.04 -9.73 18.85
N ILE A 222 -2.70 -10.81 18.43
CA ILE A 222 -2.08 -11.98 17.81
C ILE A 222 -2.53 -12.04 16.35
N LEU A 223 -1.58 -12.06 15.43
CA LEU A 223 -1.84 -12.16 14.00
C LEU A 223 -1.56 -13.56 13.51
N SER A 224 -2.45 -14.08 12.67
CA SER A 224 -2.34 -15.40 12.07
C SER A 224 -2.58 -15.33 10.56
N VAL A 225 -1.91 -16.23 9.83
CA VAL A 225 -2.13 -16.47 8.40
C VAL A 225 -2.54 -17.91 8.23
N LEU A 226 -3.79 -18.11 7.81
CA LEU A 226 -4.41 -19.42 7.68
C LEU A 226 -4.71 -19.71 6.21
N ILE A 227 -4.35 -20.90 5.74
CA ILE A 227 -4.85 -21.43 4.47
C ILE A 227 -6.04 -22.34 4.80
N PRO A 228 -7.28 -21.98 4.40
CA PRO A 228 -8.49 -22.72 4.77
C PRO A 228 -8.68 -23.98 3.91
N ARG A 229 -7.66 -24.84 3.89
CA ARG A 229 -7.61 -26.16 3.26
C ARG A 229 -6.72 -27.06 4.10
N ALA A 230 -7.17 -28.28 4.40
CA ALA A 230 -6.31 -29.31 4.96
C ALA A 230 -5.22 -29.70 3.95
N ARG A 231 -4.00 -29.94 4.45
CA ARG A 231 -2.85 -30.44 3.67
C ARG A 231 -2.57 -29.62 2.39
N ALA A 232 -2.70 -28.30 2.48
CA ALA A 232 -2.51 -27.40 1.37
C ALA A 232 -1.08 -27.48 0.80
N LYS A 233 -0.95 -27.57 -0.52
CA LYS A 233 0.35 -27.58 -1.19
C LYS A 233 0.81 -26.16 -1.53
N LEU A 234 1.83 -25.70 -0.82
CA LEU A 234 2.43 -24.37 -1.01
C LEU A 234 3.96 -24.43 -0.95
N SER A 235 4.61 -23.45 -1.57
CA SER A 235 6.07 -23.34 -1.59
C SER A 235 6.62 -22.73 -0.31
N LEU A 236 7.66 -23.32 0.25
CA LEU A 236 8.46 -22.77 1.35
C LEU A 236 9.59 -21.83 0.85
N SER A 237 9.60 -21.48 -0.45
CA SER A 237 10.58 -20.54 -0.98
C SER A 237 10.38 -19.15 -0.36
N PRO A 238 11.45 -18.49 0.15
CA PRO A 238 11.35 -17.19 0.81
C PRO A 238 10.90 -16.06 -0.14
N HIS A 239 11.03 -16.25 -1.45
CA HIS A 239 10.57 -15.29 -2.46
C HIS A 239 9.17 -15.61 -2.99
N GLY A 240 8.69 -16.85 -2.78
CA GLY A 240 7.35 -17.29 -3.19
C GLY A 240 6.30 -17.03 -2.10
N THR A 241 6.65 -17.31 -0.85
CA THR A 241 5.77 -17.20 0.31
C THR A 241 6.44 -16.34 1.37
N PHE A 242 5.77 -15.29 1.82
CA PHE A 242 6.28 -14.36 2.83
C PHE A 242 5.15 -13.56 3.50
N LEU A 243 5.46 -12.99 4.66
CA LEU A 243 4.58 -12.13 5.43
C LEU A 243 5.39 -10.93 5.92
N GLY A 244 4.84 -9.73 5.86
CA GLY A 244 5.57 -8.58 6.37
C GLY A 244 4.74 -7.42 6.85
N PHE A 245 5.42 -6.56 7.60
CA PHE A 245 4.87 -5.50 8.41
C PHE A 245 5.74 -4.25 8.35
N VAL A 246 5.12 -3.09 8.22
CA VAL A 246 5.78 -1.78 8.34
C VAL A 246 4.92 -0.88 9.23
N LYS A 247 5.49 -0.41 10.34
CA LYS A 247 4.84 0.58 11.22
C LYS A 247 4.88 1.95 10.56
N LEU A 248 3.72 2.59 10.37
CA LEU A 248 3.57 3.89 9.71
C LEU A 248 3.78 5.05 10.68
#